data_AF-A0A3Q9FJ90-F1
#
_entry.id   AF-A0A3Q9FJ90-F1
#
_cell.length_a   1.000
_cell.length_b   1.000
_cell.length_c   1.000
_cell.angle_alpha   90.00
_cell.angle_beta   90.00
_cell.angle_gamma   90.00
#
_symmetry.space_group_name_H-M   'P 1'
#
loop_
_entity.id
_entity.type
_entity.pdbx_description
1 polymer ?
#
loop_
_entity_poly.entity_id
_entity_poly.type
_entity_poly.pdbx_seq_one_letter_code
_entity_poly.pdbx_strand_id
1 'polypeptide(L)'
;MREILVEKIITTESTLVEFLIYDRQTAELQVSYKRGKHSGKIRKYKDFPADSFDMIITSKSQGRALLRELKRYKHEENSFFGFFKNLFSTDKKVPY
;
A
#
# COMPACT_ATOMS: atom_id res chain seq x y z
N MET A 1 4.43 -14.42 -25.16
CA MET A 1 4.46 -12.97 -24.82
C MET A 1 4.07 -12.85 -23.36
N ARG A 2 4.90 -12.23 -22.51
CA ARG A 2 4.51 -11.92 -21.11
C ARG A 2 3.76 -10.60 -21.16
N GLU A 3 2.45 -10.62 -20.99
CA GLU A 3 1.66 -9.41 -20.82
C GLU A 3 2.05 -8.78 -19.48
N ILE A 4 2.51 -7.53 -19.51
CA ILE A 4 2.86 -6.77 -18.30
C ILE A 4 1.64 -5.90 -18.01
N LEU A 5 0.82 -6.31 -17.04
CA LEU A 5 -0.38 -5.57 -16.60
C LEU A 5 0.02 -4.50 -15.58
N VAL A 6 0.73 -3.48 -16.06
CA VAL A 6 1.10 -2.30 -15.26
C VAL A 6 0.17 -1.16 -15.62
N GLU A 7 -0.61 -0.73 -14.63
CA GLU A 7 -1.52 0.41 -14.77
C GLU A 7 -0.86 1.65 -14.18
N LYS A 8 -0.50 2.60 -15.04
CA LYS A 8 0.01 3.92 -14.63
C LYS A 8 -1.11 4.96 -14.73
N ILE A 9 -1.40 5.61 -13.62
CA ILE A 9 -2.44 6.63 -13.51
C ILE A 9 -1.81 7.93 -13.05
N ILE A 10 -1.92 8.95 -13.90
CA ILE A 10 -1.47 10.31 -13.58
C ILE A 10 -2.65 11.04 -12.97
N THR A 11 -2.51 11.45 -11.71
CA THR A 11 -3.60 12.06 -10.93
C THR A 11 -3.51 13.57 -11.01
N THR A 12 -3.95 14.15 -12.14
CA THR A 12 -3.81 15.59 -12.42
C THR A 12 -4.55 16.50 -11.43
N GLU A 13 -5.67 16.05 -10.86
CA GLU A 13 -6.50 16.83 -9.93
C GLU A 13 -6.09 16.69 -8.46
N SER A 14 -5.22 15.72 -8.13
CA SER A 14 -4.84 15.47 -6.75
C SER A 14 -3.80 16.48 -6.24
N THR A 15 -4.10 17.12 -5.10
CA THR A 15 -3.16 18.06 -4.46
C THR A 15 -2.04 17.36 -3.69
N LEU A 16 -2.23 16.08 -3.36
CA LEU A 16 -1.32 15.29 -2.54
C LEU A 16 -0.47 14.32 -3.38
N VAL A 17 -1.04 13.75 -4.44
CA VAL A 17 -0.46 12.68 -5.24
C VAL A 17 -0.19 13.21 -6.64
N GLU A 18 0.98 12.89 -7.17
CA GLU A 18 1.37 13.27 -8.52
C GLU A 18 1.01 12.16 -9.51
N PHE A 19 1.37 10.92 -9.18
CA PHE A 19 0.97 9.74 -9.93
C PHE A 19 0.92 8.50 -9.04
N LEU A 20 0.17 7.51 -9.51
CA LEU A 20 0.04 6.16 -8.97
C LEU A 20 0.44 5.18 -10.06
N ILE A 21 1.20 4.15 -9.70
CA ILE A 21 1.49 3.02 -10.59
C ILE A 21 1.17 1.76 -9.82
N TYR A 22 0.33 0.91 -10.39
CA TYR A 22 0.03 -0.39 -9.81
C TYR A 22 0.45 -1.50 -10.76
N ASP A 23 1.24 -2.43 -10.24
CA ASP A 23 1.59 -3.67 -10.91
C ASP A 23 0.69 -4.79 -10.37
N ARG A 24 -0.24 -5.26 -11.21
CA ARG A 24 -1.17 -6.35 -10.84
C ARG A 24 -0.49 -7.70 -10.67
N GLN A 25 0.68 -7.91 -11.28
CA GLN A 25 1.40 -9.19 -11.17
C GLN A 25 2.14 -9.29 -9.85
N THR A 26 2.77 -8.21 -9.42
CA THR A 26 3.54 -8.18 -8.17
C THR A 26 2.75 -7.63 -6.99
N ALA A 27 1.49 -7.23 -7.20
CA ALA A 27 0.68 -6.49 -6.25
C ALA A 27 1.43 -5.30 -5.63
N GLU A 28 2.23 -4.59 -6.45
CA GLU A 28 3.05 -3.46 -5.98
C GLU A 28 2.38 -2.14 -6.34
N LEU A 29 2.07 -1.32 -5.34
CA LEU A 29 1.63 0.06 -5.53
C LEU A 29 2.81 1.02 -5.35
N GLN A 30 3.08 1.82 -6.37
CA GLN A 30 4.02 2.93 -6.30
C GLN A 30 3.27 4.26 -6.29
N VAL A 31 3.65 5.14 -5.37
CA VAL A 31 3.02 6.44 -5.16
C VAL A 31 4.09 7.52 -5.22
N SER A 32 3.94 8.49 -6.12
CA SER A 32 4.68 9.75 -6.03
C SER A 32 3.83 10.80 -5.34
N TYR A 33 4.37 11.38 -4.26
CA TYR A 33 3.70 12.44 -3.53
C TYR A 33 4.15 13.82 -4.01
N LYS A 34 3.17 14.67 -4.28
CA LYS A 34 3.36 16.08 -4.65
C LYS A 34 3.63 16.97 -3.43
N ARG A 35 3.10 16.60 -2.25
CA ARG A 35 3.19 17.36 -0.99
C ARG A 35 3.28 16.45 0.23
N GLY A 36 3.74 17.00 1.36
CA GLY A 36 3.81 16.31 2.66
C GLY A 36 5.15 15.65 2.96
N LYS A 37 5.19 14.77 3.98
CA LYS A 37 6.43 14.12 4.49
C LYS A 37 7.21 13.34 3.42
N HIS A 38 6.53 12.89 2.37
CA HIS A 38 7.10 12.07 1.30
C HIS A 38 7.15 12.81 -0.05
N SER A 39 7.00 14.13 -0.04
CA SER A 39 7.07 14.97 -1.24
C SER A 39 8.34 14.70 -2.04
N GLY A 40 8.20 14.55 -3.37
CA GLY A 40 9.32 14.30 -4.28
C GLY A 40 9.96 12.92 -4.17
N LYS A 41 9.38 12.01 -3.37
CA LYS A 41 9.84 10.62 -3.24
C LYS A 41 8.76 9.67 -3.74
N ILE A 42 9.21 8.61 -4.41
CA ILE A 42 8.37 7.48 -4.77
C ILE A 42 8.36 6.50 -3.59
N ARG A 43 7.17 6.21 -3.06
CA ARG A 43 6.96 5.15 -2.07
C ARG A 43 6.42 3.92 -2.76
N LYS A 44 6.87 2.76 -2.32
CA LYS A 44 6.41 1.46 -2.79
C LYS A 44 5.73 0.71 -1.65
N TYR A 45 4.60 0.10 -1.93
CA TYR A 45 3.82 -0.74 -1.02
C TYR A 45 3.68 -2.11 -1.69
N LYS A 46 4.17 -3.15 -1.02
CA LYS A 46 4.11 -4.53 -1.52
C LYS A 46 2.83 -5.20 -1.07
N ASP A 47 2.36 -6.22 -1.77
CA ASP A 47 1.15 -6.96 -1.40
C ASP A 47 -0.07 -6.04 -1.24
N PHE A 48 -0.15 -4.97 -2.03
CA PHE A 48 -1.24 -4.01 -1.98
C PHE A 48 -2.47 -4.57 -2.73
N PRO A 49 -3.66 -4.64 -2.09
CA PRO A 49 -4.84 -5.24 -2.71
C PRO A 49 -5.30 -4.50 -3.97
N ALA A 50 -5.64 -5.24 -5.02
CA ALA A 50 -6.16 -4.68 -6.27
C ALA A 50 -7.46 -3.90 -6.06
N ASP A 51 -8.38 -4.43 -5.24
CA ASP A 51 -9.64 -3.77 -4.89
C ASP A 51 -9.41 -2.40 -4.22
N SER A 52 -8.40 -2.29 -3.35
CA SER A 52 -8.03 -1.03 -2.72
C SER A 52 -7.48 -0.03 -3.75
N PHE A 53 -6.75 -0.50 -4.76
CA PHE A 53 -6.29 0.35 -5.86
C PHE A 53 -7.47 0.85 -6.70
N ASP A 54 -8.38 -0.04 -7.07
CA ASP A 54 -9.60 0.29 -7.82
C ASP A 54 -10.46 1.32 -7.06
N MET A 55 -10.56 1.19 -5.73
CA MET A 55 -11.22 2.19 -4.88
C MET A 55 -10.53 3.55 -4.87
N ILE A 56 -9.19 3.61 -4.97
CA ILE A 56 -8.46 4.87 -5.02
C ILE A 56 -8.74 5.59 -6.34
N ILE A 57 -8.67 4.88 -7.45
CA ILE A 57 -8.72 5.47 -8.80
C ILE A 57 -10.14 5.91 -9.17
N THR A 58 -11.15 5.20 -8.66
CA THR A 58 -12.57 5.54 -8.85
C THR A 58 -13.06 6.64 -7.89
N SER A 59 -12.25 7.02 -6.90
CA SER A 59 -12.64 8.02 -5.91
C SER A 59 -12.59 9.44 -6.47
N LYS A 60 -13.59 10.26 -6.11
CA LYS A 60 -13.59 11.71 -6.33
C LYS A 60 -12.38 12.42 -5.73
N SER A 61 -11.78 11.88 -4.67
CA SER A 61 -10.58 12.44 -4.05
C SER A 61 -9.53 11.36 -3.83
N GLN A 62 -8.73 11.12 -4.87
CA GLN A 62 -7.69 10.09 -4.91
C GLN A 62 -6.72 10.22 -3.72
N GLY A 63 -6.33 11.43 -3.33
CA GLY A 63 -5.46 11.64 -2.17
C GLY A 63 -6.09 11.19 -0.84
N ARG A 64 -7.38 11.49 -0.61
CA ARG A 64 -8.09 11.06 0.61
C ARG A 64 -8.32 9.55 0.62
N ALA A 65 -8.71 8.98 -0.52
CA ALA A 65 -8.91 7.55 -0.68
C ALA A 65 -7.60 6.80 -0.42
N LEU A 66 -6.49 7.23 -1.01
CA LEU A 66 -5.17 6.65 -0.78
C LEU A 66 -4.81 6.62 0.70
N LEU A 67 -4.96 7.74 1.43
CA LEU A 67 -4.63 7.78 2.85
C LEU A 67 -5.50 6.84 3.69
N ARG A 68 -6.78 6.67 3.32
CA ARG A 68 -7.71 5.75 3.98
C ARG A 68 -7.30 4.29 3.74
N GLU A 69 -7.06 3.91 2.48
CA GLU A 69 -6.65 2.55 2.14
C GLU A 69 -5.28 2.21 2.72
N LEU A 70 -4.32 3.13 2.71
CA LEU A 70 -3.01 2.94 3.35
C LEU A 70 -3.13 2.74 4.88
N LYS A 71 -4.09 3.42 5.53
CA LYS A 71 -4.35 3.22 6.96
C LYS A 71 -4.92 1.82 7.22
N ARG A 72 -5.82 1.35 6.34
CA ARG A 72 -6.39 -0.01 6.40
C ARG A 72 -5.32 -1.08 6.17
N TYR A 73 -4.53 -0.92 5.12
CA TYR A 73 -3.39 -1.78 4.78
C TYR A 73 -2.42 -1.93 5.96
N LYS A 74 -2.02 -0.82 6.60
CA LYS A 74 -1.12 -0.86 7.75
C LYS A 74 -1.73 -1.58 8.97
N HIS A 75 -3.04 -1.48 9.15
CA HIS A 75 -3.72 -2.17 10.24
C HIS A 75 -3.70 -3.69 10.02
N GLU A 76 -3.95 -4.13 8.79
CA GLU A 76 -3.88 -5.55 8.41
C GLU A 76 -2.45 -6.08 8.60
N GLU A 77 -1.41 -5.38 8.12
CA GLU A 77 -0.01 -5.77 8.36
C GLU A 77 0.29 -5.93 9.86
N ASN A 78 -0.09 -4.95 10.69
CA ASN A 78 0.15 -5.01 12.13
C ASN A 78 -0.57 -6.20 12.80
N SER A 79 -1.78 -6.54 12.35
CA SER A 79 -2.49 -7.72 12.83
C SER A 79 -1.75 -9.00 12.45
N PHE A 80 -1.30 -9.15 11.19
CA PHE A 80 -0.52 -10.31 10.76
C PHE A 80 0.79 -10.46 11.55
N PHE A 81 1.57 -9.39 11.73
CA PHE A 81 2.80 -9.43 12.52
C PHE A 81 2.56 -9.74 14.00
N GLY A 82 1.44 -9.29 14.58
CA GLY A 82 1.05 -9.60 15.95
C GLY A 82 0.76 -11.09 16.17
N PHE A 83 0.08 -11.73 15.21
CA PHE A 83 -0.18 -13.17 15.24
C PHE A 83 1.11 -14.00 15.11
N PHE A 84 1.99 -13.66 14.16
CA PHE A 84 3.25 -14.39 14.00
C PHE A 84 4.22 -14.18 15.17
N LYS A 85 4.25 -12.99 15.78
CA LYS A 85 5.07 -12.75 16.98
C LYS A 85 4.67 -13.69 18.12
N ASN A 86 3.39 -13.94 18.33
CA ASN A 86 2.92 -14.85 19.37
C ASN A 86 3.20 -16.33 19.07
N LEU A 87 3.25 -16.72 17.80
CA LEU A 87 3.62 -18.07 17.36
C LEU A 87 5.13 -18.36 17.49
N PHE A 88 6.00 -17.36 17.33
CA PHE A 88 7.45 -17.51 17.54
C PHE A 88 7.92 -17.17 18.97
N SER A 89 7.00 -16.78 19.87
CA SER A 89 7.30 -16.50 21.29
C SER A 89 7.15 -17.72 22.21
N THR A 90 6.88 -18.91 21.66
CA THR A 90 6.90 -20.16 22.42
C THR A 90 8.29 -20.80 22.34
N ASP A 91 9.31 -20.09 22.81
CA ASP A 91 10.50 -20.78 23.28
C ASP A 91 11.19 -19.98 24.38
N LYS A 92 10.80 -20.32 25.61
CA LYS A 92 11.67 -20.55 26.78
C LYS A 92 11.00 -20.07 28.05
N LYS A 93 10.35 -21.01 28.75
CA LYS A 93 10.48 -21.16 30.20
C LYS A 93 9.90 -22.49 30.66
N VAL A 94 10.73 -23.53 30.67
CA VAL A 94 10.82 -24.60 31.68
C VAL A 94 12.24 -25.22 31.53
N PRO A 95 13.00 -25.68 32.57
CA PRO A 95 12.78 -25.70 34.03
C PRO A 95 13.87 -24.98 34.86
N TYR A 96 13.53 -24.57 36.08
CA TYR A 96 14.12 -25.05 37.35
C TYR A 96 13.06 -24.88 38.45
#